data_AF-A0A133ZEA1-F1
#
_entry.id   AF-A0A133ZEA1-F1
#
_cell.length_a   1.000
_cell.length_b   1.000
_cell.length_c   1.000
_cell.angle_alpha   90.00
_cell.angle_beta   90.00
_cell.angle_gamma   90.00
#
_symmetry.space_group_name_H-M   'P 1'
#
loop_
_entity.id
_entity.type
_entity.pdbx_description
1 polymer ?
#
loop_
_entity_poly.entity_id
_entity_poly.type
_entity_poly.pdbx_seq_one_letter_code
_entity_poly.pdbx_strand_id
1 'polypeptide(L)'
;MKELEKLAVLTALQKAVKSELDKVRATCENELKAQFDAEGIDRKRLNIGGTEVGTLSLRFAKDEYIITDEQAFYGYLTACGGTIERHRLKDVYAEEAYKRLGDEGAHMFETYYEIEPLFAKAFKRIKDDMVLDGVNEVIPGCKPSEKEPIGTLVRGCKPQDVLPQLKPAQAMKLLNGENNGK
;
A
#
# COMPACT_ATOMS: atom_id res chain seq x y z
N MET A 1 25.37 21.71 -12.62
CA MET A 1 24.24 21.66 -11.67
C MET A 1 24.66 20.78 -10.51
N LYS A 2 24.58 21.29 -9.27
CA LYS A 2 24.92 20.55 -8.05
C LYS A 2 23.88 19.45 -7.79
N GLU A 3 24.24 18.40 -7.05
CA GLU A 3 23.33 17.26 -6.81
C GLU A 3 22.04 17.64 -6.06
N LEU A 4 22.09 18.59 -5.12
CA LEU A 4 20.89 19.11 -4.46
C LEU A 4 19.98 19.90 -5.40
N GLU A 5 20.55 20.64 -6.35
CA GLU A 5 19.78 21.35 -7.38
C GLU A 5 19.12 20.36 -8.34
N LYS A 6 19.85 19.31 -8.76
CA LYS A 6 19.28 18.21 -9.55
C LYS A 6 18.13 17.51 -8.81
N LEU A 7 18.31 17.19 -7.53
CA LEU A 7 17.27 16.56 -6.72
C LEU A 7 16.01 17.43 -6.62
N ALA A 8 16.17 18.74 -6.41
CA ALA A 8 15.07 19.69 -6.35
C ALA A 8 14.29 19.73 -7.68
N VAL A 9 14.99 19.82 -8.81
CA VAL A 9 14.39 19.83 -10.15
C VAL A 9 13.65 18.52 -10.44
N LEU A 10 14.29 17.37 -10.19
CA LEU A 10 13.69 16.06 -10.45
C LEU A 10 12.45 15.83 -9.57
N THR A 11 12.48 16.27 -8.31
CA THR A 11 11.31 16.18 -7.40
C THR A 11 10.15 17.04 -7.90
N ALA A 12 10.43 18.25 -8.41
CA ALA A 12 9.40 19.12 -8.98
C ALA A 12 8.77 18.51 -10.24
N LEU A 13 9.61 17.98 -11.15
CA LEU A 13 9.14 17.30 -12.36
C LEU A 13 8.31 16.06 -12.02
N GLN A 14 8.73 15.26 -11.03
CA GLN A 14 7.96 14.10 -10.58
C GLN A 14 6.55 14.49 -10.11
N LYS A 15 6.42 15.57 -9.33
CA LYS A 15 5.11 16.05 -8.86
C LYS A 15 4.24 16.56 -10.02
N ALA A 16 4.81 17.30 -10.95
CA ALA A 16 4.10 17.81 -12.12
C ALA A 16 3.60 16.67 -13.02
N VAL A 17 4.49 15.74 -13.37
CA VAL A 17 4.15 14.56 -14.19
C VAL A 17 3.12 13.67 -13.49
N LYS A 18 3.23 13.49 -12.17
CA LYS A 18 2.22 12.72 -11.41
C LYS A 18 0.84 13.36 -11.49
N SER A 19 0.75 14.67 -11.29
CA SER A 19 -0.53 15.41 -11.40
C SER A 19 -1.17 15.23 -12.78
N GLU A 20 -0.37 15.30 -13.85
CA GLU A 20 -0.87 15.12 -15.22
C GLU A 20 -1.24 13.66 -15.51
N LEU A 21 -0.44 12.71 -15.02
CA LEU A 21 -0.75 11.28 -15.10
C LEU A 21 -2.09 10.97 -14.43
N ASP A 22 -2.36 11.53 -13.26
CA ASP A 22 -3.60 11.31 -12.52
C ASP A 22 -4.83 11.80 -13.32
N LYS A 23 -4.73 12.95 -14.01
CA LYS A 23 -5.80 13.47 -14.89
C LYS A 23 -6.03 12.58 -16.10
N VAL A 24 -4.97 12.26 -16.85
CA VAL A 24 -5.06 11.43 -18.07
C VAL A 24 -5.64 10.06 -17.71
N ARG A 25 -5.21 9.50 -16.58
CA ARG A 25 -5.73 8.24 -16.06
C ARG A 25 -7.23 8.31 -15.78
N ALA A 26 -7.70 9.35 -15.10
CA ALA A 26 -9.13 9.51 -14.82
C ALA A 26 -9.96 9.57 -16.11
N THR A 27 -9.48 10.28 -17.13
CA THR A 27 -10.13 10.33 -18.45
C THR A 27 -10.20 8.94 -19.10
N CYS A 28 -9.07 8.23 -19.19
CA CYS A 28 -9.04 6.90 -19.80
C CYS A 28 -9.88 5.86 -19.03
N GLU A 29 -9.94 5.95 -17.70
CA GLU A 29 -10.79 5.09 -16.86
C GLU A 29 -12.29 5.33 -17.13
N ASN A 30 -12.71 6.60 -17.27
CA ASN A 30 -14.09 6.94 -17.62
C ASN A 30 -14.48 6.45 -19.02
N GLU A 31 -13.59 6.59 -20.00
CA GLU A 31 -13.80 6.07 -21.35
C GLU A 31 -13.91 4.54 -21.36
N LEU A 32 -13.04 3.83 -20.63
CA LEU A 32 -13.08 2.38 -20.55
C LEU A 32 -14.37 1.88 -19.88
N LYS A 33 -14.86 2.58 -18.84
CA LYS A 33 -16.17 2.27 -18.23
C LYS A 33 -17.32 2.45 -19.23
N ALA A 34 -17.36 3.58 -19.95
CA ALA A 34 -18.40 3.82 -20.95
C ALA A 34 -18.40 2.75 -22.06
N GLN A 35 -17.22 2.27 -22.47
CA GLN A 35 -17.09 1.20 -23.45
C GLN A 35 -17.43 -0.18 -22.90
N PHE A 36 -17.15 -0.44 -21.62
CA PHE A 36 -17.62 -1.65 -20.96
C PHE A 36 -19.15 -1.69 -20.93
N ASP A 37 -19.80 -0.57 -20.58
CA ASP A 37 -21.26 -0.47 -20.53
C ASP A 37 -21.89 -0.62 -21.93
N ALA A 38 -21.24 -0.12 -22.98
CA ALA A 38 -21.76 -0.16 -24.34
C ALA A 38 -21.45 -1.48 -25.09
N GLU A 39 -20.25 -2.03 -24.92
CA GLU A 39 -19.68 -3.07 -25.79
C GLU A 39 -19.08 -4.25 -24.99
N GLY A 40 -19.09 -4.21 -23.67
CA GLY A 40 -18.49 -5.23 -22.81
C GLY A 40 -16.97 -5.24 -22.82
N ILE A 41 -16.32 -4.19 -23.33
CA ILE A 41 -14.86 -4.09 -23.39
C ILE A 41 -14.30 -3.76 -22.00
N ASP A 42 -13.59 -4.71 -21.39
CA ASP A 42 -13.01 -4.59 -20.06
C ASP A 42 -11.51 -4.25 -20.06
N ARG A 43 -10.88 -4.21 -21.25
CA ARG A 43 -9.43 -4.04 -21.41
C ARG A 43 -9.05 -3.27 -22.69
N LYS A 44 -8.08 -2.37 -22.58
CA LYS A 44 -7.41 -1.68 -23.70
C LYS A 44 -5.90 -1.82 -23.64
N ARG A 45 -5.26 -1.96 -24.81
CA ARG A 45 -3.80 -1.90 -24.97
C ARG A 45 -3.34 -0.45 -24.98
N LEU A 46 -2.23 -0.18 -24.31
CA LEU A 46 -1.55 1.11 -24.34
C LEU A 46 -0.39 1.00 -25.34
N ASN A 47 -0.49 1.76 -26.43
CA ASN A 47 0.48 1.73 -27.51
C ASN A 47 1.22 3.07 -27.62
N ILE A 48 2.54 3.03 -27.82
CA ILE A 48 3.35 4.19 -28.20
C ILE A 48 4.01 3.86 -29.53
N GLY A 49 3.80 4.69 -30.56
CA GLY A 49 4.41 4.48 -31.87
C GLY A 49 4.01 3.16 -32.55
N GLY A 50 2.84 2.60 -32.23
CA GLY A 50 2.38 1.30 -32.73
C GLY A 50 2.90 0.10 -31.93
N THR A 51 3.79 0.32 -30.96
CA THR A 51 4.30 -0.74 -30.07
C THR A 51 3.46 -0.78 -28.80
N GLU A 52 2.98 -1.98 -28.45
CA GLU A 52 2.30 -2.21 -27.16
C GLU A 52 3.29 -2.12 -26.01
N VAL A 53 3.03 -1.21 -25.08
CA VAL A 53 3.87 -0.94 -23.90
C VAL A 53 3.15 -1.21 -22.59
N GLY A 54 1.85 -1.52 -22.64
CA GLY A 54 1.08 -1.82 -21.45
C GLY A 54 -0.40 -2.04 -21.73
N THR A 55 -1.19 -2.09 -20.67
CA THR A 55 -2.63 -2.37 -20.75
C THR A 55 -3.36 -1.62 -19.64
N LEU A 56 -4.51 -1.05 -19.96
CA LEU A 56 -5.51 -0.56 -19.01
C LEU A 56 -6.64 -1.61 -18.92
N SER A 57 -7.00 -2.04 -17.72
CA SER A 57 -8.09 -3.02 -17.52
C SER A 57 -8.98 -2.60 -16.37
N LEU A 58 -10.28 -2.85 -16.50
CA LEU A 58 -11.21 -2.78 -15.38
C LEU A 58 -10.91 -3.91 -14.39
N ARG A 59 -11.05 -3.61 -13.10
CA ARG A 59 -10.97 -4.61 -12.04
C ARG A 59 -12.38 -4.87 -11.54
N PHE A 60 -12.78 -6.13 -11.58
CA PHE A 60 -14.03 -6.58 -10.99
C PHE A 60 -13.76 -7.07 -9.56
N ALA A 61 -14.70 -6.83 -8.65
CA ALA A 61 -14.68 -7.46 -7.33
C ALA A 61 -14.79 -8.98 -7.52
N LYS A 62 -14.16 -9.74 -6.61
CA LYS A 62 -14.06 -11.22 -6.71
C LYS A 62 -15.34 -11.94 -6.27
N ASP A 63 -16.43 -11.21 -6.07
CA ASP A 63 -17.63 -11.77 -5.46
C ASP A 63 -18.56 -12.28 -6.58
N GLU A 64 -18.54 -13.61 -6.78
CA GLU A 64 -19.27 -14.33 -7.84
C GLU A 64 -20.77 -14.52 -7.54
N TYR A 65 -21.30 -13.91 -6.48
CA TYR A 65 -22.69 -14.07 -6.09
C TYR A 65 -23.24 -12.86 -5.34
N ILE A 66 -24.54 -12.62 -5.51
CA ILE A 66 -25.31 -11.63 -4.77
C ILE A 66 -26.24 -12.40 -3.83
N ILE A 67 -26.13 -12.16 -2.52
CA ILE A 67 -27.08 -12.69 -1.55
C ILE A 67 -28.32 -11.79 -1.60
N THR A 68 -29.42 -12.30 -2.14
CA THR A 68 -30.70 -11.56 -2.26
C THR A 68 -31.62 -11.77 -1.06
N ASP A 69 -31.37 -12.82 -0.27
CA ASP A 69 -32.07 -13.16 0.96
C ASP A 69 -31.07 -13.83 1.92
N GLU A 70 -30.56 -13.05 2.88
CA GLU A 70 -29.55 -13.52 3.83
C GLU A 70 -30.09 -14.62 4.74
N GLN A 71 -31.36 -14.55 5.13
CA GLN A 71 -31.94 -15.49 6.07
C GLN A 71 -32.11 -16.87 5.43
N ALA A 72 -32.61 -16.92 4.19
CA ALA A 72 -32.70 -18.17 3.43
C ALA A 72 -31.31 -18.76 3.13
N PHE A 73 -30.35 -17.93 2.72
CA PHE A 73 -29.00 -18.36 2.35
C PHE A 73 -28.22 -18.95 3.54
N TYR A 74 -28.11 -18.21 4.64
CA TYR A 74 -27.40 -18.72 5.83
C TYR A 74 -28.16 -19.82 6.54
N GLY A 75 -29.50 -19.84 6.47
CA GLY A 75 -30.31 -20.96 6.94
C GLY A 75 -29.99 -22.27 6.21
N TYR A 76 -29.93 -22.23 4.88
CA TYR A 76 -29.51 -23.35 4.04
C TYR A 76 -28.07 -23.79 4.35
N LEU A 77 -27.10 -22.86 4.37
CA LEU A 77 -25.70 -23.19 4.64
C LEU A 77 -25.52 -23.81 6.02
N THR A 78 -26.24 -23.32 7.03
CA THR A 78 -26.19 -23.89 8.38
C THR A 78 -26.78 -25.30 8.41
N ALA A 79 -27.91 -25.53 7.73
CA ALA A 79 -28.53 -26.85 7.63
C ALA A 79 -27.65 -27.89 6.91
N CYS A 80 -26.82 -27.45 5.96
CA CYS A 80 -25.87 -28.30 5.24
C CYS A 80 -24.49 -28.39 5.90
N GLY A 81 -24.29 -27.81 7.09
CA GLY A 81 -22.99 -27.80 7.76
C GLY A 81 -21.91 -26.96 7.05
N GLY A 82 -22.32 -26.07 6.14
CA GLY A 82 -21.45 -25.17 5.38
C GLY A 82 -21.12 -23.86 6.10
N THR A 83 -21.57 -23.67 7.35
CA THR A 83 -21.19 -22.54 8.19
C THR A 83 -20.14 -22.94 9.21
N ILE A 84 -19.19 -22.04 9.46
CA ILE A 84 -18.22 -22.15 10.56
C ILE A 84 -18.49 -20.99 11.49
N GLU A 85 -18.89 -21.28 12.72
CA GLU A 85 -19.00 -20.27 13.75
C GLU A 85 -17.60 -19.89 14.23
N ARG A 86 -17.29 -18.59 14.19
CA ARG A 86 -16.04 -18.04 14.68
C ARG A 86 -16.34 -17.03 15.76
N HIS A 87 -15.79 -17.24 16.95
CA HIS A 87 -15.85 -16.25 18.02
C HIS A 87 -14.57 -15.43 18.01
N ARG A 88 -14.72 -14.11 18.11
CA ARG A 88 -13.62 -13.19 18.41
C ARG A 88 -13.91 -12.56 19.76
N LEU A 89 -12.91 -12.57 20.64
CA LEU A 89 -12.97 -11.82 21.88
C LEU A 89 -13.00 -10.32 21.58
N LYS A 90 -13.98 -9.60 22.12
CA LYS A 90 -14.01 -8.14 21.98
C LYS A 90 -12.90 -7.55 22.84
N ASP A 91 -12.20 -6.56 22.30
CA ASP A 91 -11.03 -5.94 22.93
C ASP A 91 -11.33 -5.40 24.35
N VAL A 92 -12.53 -4.87 24.59
CA VAL A 92 -12.97 -4.38 25.92
C VAL A 92 -13.06 -5.46 27.00
N TYR A 93 -13.16 -6.73 26.61
CA TYR A 93 -13.19 -7.88 27.51
C TYR A 93 -11.87 -8.67 27.48
N ALA A 94 -10.84 -8.18 26.79
CA ALA A 94 -9.55 -8.85 26.70
C ALA A 94 -8.92 -9.04 28.08
N GLU A 95 -8.85 -7.96 28.88
CA GLU A 95 -8.28 -7.99 30.23
C GLU A 95 -9.04 -8.93 31.18
N GLU A 96 -10.37 -8.95 31.09
CA GLU A 96 -11.20 -9.86 31.87
C GLU A 96 -10.97 -11.32 31.47
N ALA A 97 -10.88 -11.61 30.17
CA ALA A 97 -10.57 -12.94 29.68
C ALA A 97 -9.15 -13.38 30.10
N TYR A 98 -8.16 -12.49 30.05
CA TYR A 98 -6.80 -12.76 30.54
C TYR A 98 -6.81 -13.11 32.03
N LYS A 99 -7.57 -12.39 32.86
CA LYS A 99 -7.68 -12.71 34.30
C LYS A 99 -8.32 -14.07 34.55
N ARG A 100 -9.28 -14.47 33.72
CA ARG A 100 -9.98 -15.76 33.87
C ARG A 100 -9.21 -16.94 33.28
N LEU A 101 -8.44 -16.72 32.22
CA LEU A 101 -7.74 -17.77 31.46
C LEU A 101 -6.22 -17.81 31.74
N GLY A 102 -5.68 -16.82 32.43
CA GLY A 102 -4.24 -16.65 32.63
C GLY A 102 -3.59 -17.79 33.42
N ASP A 103 -4.28 -18.34 34.42
CA ASP A 103 -3.70 -19.37 35.29
C ASP A 103 -3.80 -20.78 34.70
N GLU A 104 -4.91 -21.13 34.02
CA GLU A 104 -5.14 -22.47 33.44
C GLU A 104 -4.80 -22.56 31.94
N GLY A 105 -4.73 -21.42 31.25
CA GLY A 105 -4.70 -21.31 29.80
C GLY A 105 -3.49 -20.59 29.23
N ALA A 106 -2.43 -20.36 30.02
CA ALA A 106 -1.22 -19.65 29.58
C ALA A 106 -0.63 -20.15 28.24
N HIS A 107 -0.76 -21.46 27.94
CA HIS A 107 -0.33 -22.07 26.68
C HIS A 107 -1.14 -21.64 25.44
N MET A 108 -2.31 -21.02 25.63
CA MET A 108 -3.15 -20.50 24.54
C MET A 108 -2.76 -19.08 24.11
N PHE A 109 -1.82 -18.45 24.82
CA PHE A 109 -1.42 -17.07 24.57
C PHE A 109 0.06 -17.00 24.19
N GLU A 110 0.35 -16.26 23.12
CA GLU A 110 1.72 -15.83 22.84
C GLU A 110 2.06 -14.65 23.75
N THR A 111 3.00 -14.86 24.67
CA THR A 111 3.50 -13.79 25.53
C THR A 111 4.62 -13.07 24.81
N TYR A 112 4.47 -11.76 24.61
CA TYR A 112 5.54 -10.90 24.14
C TYR A 112 5.71 -9.74 25.11
N TYR A 113 6.93 -9.21 25.16
CA TYR A 113 7.29 -8.07 25.98
C TYR A 113 7.44 -6.85 25.09
N GLU A 114 6.58 -5.85 25.29
CA GLU A 114 6.75 -4.53 24.71
C GLU A 114 7.38 -3.60 25.74
N ILE A 115 8.26 -2.70 25.28
CA ILE A 115 8.83 -1.67 26.13
C ILE A 115 7.73 -0.64 26.39
N GLU A 116 7.49 -0.33 27.66
CA GLU A 116 6.55 0.72 28.05
C GLU A 116 6.95 2.06 27.38
N PRO A 117 6.02 2.77 26.71
CA PRO A 117 6.39 3.91 25.86
C PRO A 117 7.11 5.06 26.56
N LEU A 118 6.89 5.28 27.87
CA LEU A 118 7.62 6.29 28.62
C LEU A 118 9.05 5.81 28.93
N PHE A 119 9.23 4.53 29.26
CA PHE A 119 10.53 3.92 29.46
C PHE A 119 11.40 3.95 28.19
N ALA A 120 10.82 3.70 27.01
CA ALA A 120 11.53 3.76 25.73
C ALA A 120 12.14 5.15 25.45
N LYS A 121 11.50 6.24 25.92
CA LYS A 121 12.00 7.62 25.74
C LYS A 121 13.24 7.91 26.58
N ALA A 122 13.48 7.14 27.64
CA ALA A 122 14.64 7.29 28.48
C ALA A 122 15.89 6.59 27.89
N PHE A 123 15.80 5.95 26.72
CA PHE A 123 16.97 5.27 26.15
C PHE A 123 17.82 6.24 25.33
N LYS A 124 19.12 6.35 25.63
CA LYS A 124 20.08 7.20 24.92
C LYS A 124 21.21 6.41 24.31
N ARG A 125 21.64 6.81 23.11
CA ARG A 125 22.87 6.30 22.51
C ARG A 125 24.07 7.03 23.08
N ILE A 126 25.06 6.30 23.57
CA ILE A 126 26.39 6.82 23.90
C ILE A 126 27.43 5.96 23.17
N LYS A 127 28.09 6.55 22.16
CA LYS A 127 29.04 5.85 21.27
C LYS A 127 28.40 4.58 20.68
N ASP A 128 28.83 3.42 21.16
CA ASP A 128 28.47 2.08 20.69
C ASP A 128 27.46 1.36 21.60
N ASP A 129 27.04 2.00 22.70
CA ASP A 129 26.12 1.44 23.69
C ASP A 129 24.79 2.19 23.73
N MET A 130 23.74 1.49 24.18
CA MET A 130 22.48 2.08 24.61
C MET A 130 22.47 2.18 26.13
N VAL A 131 22.15 3.35 26.68
CA VAL A 131 22.09 3.60 28.13
C VAL A 131 20.70 4.08 28.56
N LEU A 132 20.35 3.83 29.82
CA LEU A 132 19.15 4.39 30.45
C LEU A 132 19.46 5.78 31.03
N ASP A 133 18.77 6.80 30.52
CA ASP A 133 18.87 8.18 30.94
C ASP A 133 18.46 8.36 32.41
N GLY A 134 19.24 9.12 33.17
CA GLY A 134 19.03 9.35 34.61
C GLY A 134 19.85 8.44 35.53
N VAL A 135 20.17 7.21 35.11
CA VAL A 135 21.05 6.30 35.89
C VAL A 135 22.38 5.99 35.18
N ASN A 136 22.51 6.34 33.89
CA ASN A 136 23.72 6.14 33.08
C ASN A 136 24.22 4.68 33.06
N GLU A 137 23.30 3.72 33.21
CA GLU A 137 23.60 2.29 33.13
C GLU A 137 23.46 1.80 31.67
N VAL A 138 24.40 0.95 31.26
CA VAL A 138 24.35 0.28 29.95
C VAL A 138 23.21 -0.72 29.94
N ILE A 139 22.34 -0.64 28.94
CA ILE A 139 21.20 -1.54 28.76
C ILE A 139 21.73 -2.88 28.24
N PRO A 140 21.67 -3.97 29.04
CA PRO A 140 22.22 -5.25 28.63
C PRO A 140 21.49 -5.80 27.40
N GLY A 141 22.25 -6.33 26.44
CA GLY A 141 21.69 -6.93 25.22
C GLY A 141 21.14 -5.95 24.18
N CYS A 142 21.30 -4.63 24.37
CA CYS A 142 20.82 -3.62 23.44
C CYS A 142 21.99 -2.84 22.81
N LYS A 143 22.03 -2.75 21.48
CA LYS A 143 23.02 -1.94 20.74
C LYS A 143 22.31 -0.93 19.83
N PRO A 144 22.92 0.23 19.55
CA PRO A 144 22.37 1.18 18.60
C PRO A 144 22.29 0.53 17.20
N SER A 145 21.12 0.60 16.55
CA SER A 145 21.00 0.13 15.17
C SER A 145 21.63 1.12 14.18
N GLU A 146 22.12 0.59 13.06
CA GLU A 146 22.41 1.39 11.87
C GLU A 146 21.08 1.74 11.20
N LYS A 147 20.83 3.02 10.89
CA LYS A 147 19.57 3.44 10.27
C LYS A 147 19.54 2.96 8.81
N GLU A 148 18.62 2.06 8.48
CA GLU A 148 18.37 1.66 7.09
C GLU A 148 17.25 2.51 6.44
N PRO A 149 17.43 3.00 5.20
CA PRO A 149 16.36 3.67 4.47
C PRO A 149 15.34 2.67 3.93
N ILE A 150 14.10 2.79 4.42
CA ILE A 150 12.95 2.00 3.98
C ILE A 150 12.34 2.72 2.77
N GLY A 151 12.80 2.39 1.57
CA GLY A 151 12.50 3.09 0.31
C GLY A 151 11.01 3.10 -0.12
N THR A 152 10.76 3.55 -1.36
CA THR A 152 9.42 3.67 -1.99
C THR A 152 9.27 2.73 -3.21
N LEU A 153 8.05 2.27 -3.53
CA LEU A 153 7.79 1.33 -4.64
C LEU A 153 6.62 1.73 -5.56
N VAL A 154 6.85 1.64 -6.88
CA VAL A 154 5.87 1.68 -7.98
C VAL A 154 6.15 0.45 -8.89
N ARG A 155 5.13 -0.17 -9.51
CA ARG A 155 5.32 -1.35 -10.41
C ARG A 155 4.72 -1.11 -11.81
N GLY A 156 5.44 -1.56 -12.85
CA GLY A 156 5.08 -1.43 -14.28
C GLY A 156 5.72 -0.22 -14.98
N CYS A 157 5.33 0.04 -16.24
CA CYS A 157 5.76 1.19 -17.07
C CYS A 157 7.28 1.43 -17.02
N LYS A 158 8.06 0.38 -17.28
CA LYS A 158 9.51 0.47 -17.13
C LYS A 158 10.04 1.54 -18.09
N PRO A 159 10.89 2.46 -17.61
CA PRO A 159 11.51 3.45 -18.49
C PRO A 159 12.19 2.83 -19.72
N GLN A 160 12.70 1.59 -19.60
CA GLN A 160 13.35 0.84 -20.68
C GLN A 160 12.39 0.47 -21.82
N ASP A 161 11.11 0.27 -21.53
CA ASP A 161 10.10 -0.11 -22.53
C ASP A 161 9.46 1.15 -23.17
N VAL A 162 9.43 2.25 -22.42
CA VAL A 162 8.74 3.49 -22.79
C VAL A 162 9.67 4.51 -23.47
N LEU A 163 10.86 4.76 -22.91
CA LEU A 163 11.77 5.81 -23.38
C LEU A 163 12.27 5.61 -24.83
N PRO A 164 12.58 4.39 -25.31
CA PRO A 164 13.00 4.18 -26.70
C PRO A 164 11.92 4.51 -27.74
N GLN A 165 10.65 4.50 -27.31
CA GLN A 165 9.49 4.77 -28.18
C GLN A 165 9.14 6.27 -28.22
N LEU A 166 9.73 7.10 -27.36
CA LEU A 166 9.49 8.54 -27.31
C LEU A 166 10.43 9.27 -28.26
N LYS A 167 9.88 9.98 -29.26
CA LYS A 167 10.68 10.98 -29.98
C LYS A 167 11.04 12.13 -29.03
N PRO A 168 12.23 12.75 -29.13
CA PRO A 168 12.64 13.85 -28.25
C PRO A 168 11.62 15.00 -28.16
N ALA A 169 10.93 15.31 -29.26
CA ALA A 169 9.88 16.32 -29.30
C ALA A 169 8.59 15.93 -28.54
N GLN A 170 8.30 14.64 -28.38
CA GLN A 170 7.13 14.13 -27.66
C GLN A 170 7.37 14.13 -26.15
N ALA A 171 8.59 13.80 -25.71
CA ALA A 171 8.99 13.90 -24.30
C ALA A 171 8.90 15.35 -23.76
N MET A 172 9.28 16.33 -24.58
CA MET A 172 9.18 17.76 -24.21
C MET A 172 7.73 18.27 -24.15
N LYS A 173 6.84 17.79 -25.02
CA LYS A 173 5.42 18.17 -24.98
C LYS A 173 4.68 17.64 -23.75
N LEU A 174 5.02 16.43 -23.30
CA LEU A 174 4.46 15.82 -22.09
C LEU A 174 4.84 16.57 -20.81
N LEU A 175 5.99 17.26 -20.79
CA LEU A 175 6.48 18.03 -19.64
C LEU A 175 5.94 19.47 -19.60
N ASN A 176 5.51 20.01 -20.74
CA ASN A 176 5.14 21.43 -20.87
C ASN A 176 3.63 21.70 -20.77
N GLY A 177 2.78 20.69 -20.57
CA GLY A 177 1.35 20.90 -20.30
C GLY A 177 0.61 21.71 -21.38
N GLU A 178 0.99 21.55 -22.66
CA GLU A 178 0.26 22.21 -23.75
C GLU A 178 -1.01 21.42 -24.08
N ASN A 179 -2.13 21.91 -23.52
CA ASN A 179 -3.49 21.63 -23.96
C ASN A 179 -3.59 21.90 -25.47
N ASN A 180 -3.63 20.86 -26.30
CA ASN A 180 -4.11 20.99 -27.68
C ASN A 180 -5.62 20.82 -27.69
N GLY A 181 -6.32 21.89 -27.29
CA GLY A 181 -7.71 22.11 -27.68
C GLY A 181 -7.75 22.82 -29.03
N LYS A 182 -7.95 22.06 -30.10
CA LYS A 182 -8.71 22.47 -31.28
C LYS A 182 -9.85 21.48 -31.44
#